data_AF-A0A5J4XDJ8-F1
#
_entry.id   AF-A0A5J4XDJ8-F1
#
_cell.length_a   1.000
_cell.length_b   1.000
_cell.length_c   1.000
_cell.angle_alpha   90.00
_cell.angle_beta   90.00
_cell.angle_gamma   90.00
#
_symmetry.space_group_name_H-M   'P 1'
#
loop_
_entity.id
_entity.type
_entity.pdbx_description
1 polymer ?
#
loop_
_entity_poly.entity_id
_entity_poly.type
_entity_poly.pdbx_seq_one_letter_code
_entity_poly.pdbx_strand_id
1 'polypeptide(L)'
;MQDDGGSDSDDEEYNQADQNRISELFPRDLTSLFAPSPQLVPPCVPHNQPLAVAGTQGRSDVSLERMQVVMRIRPSMQHGIPSWSKENCIHAVSGSTVAIAPPEASQGYKNGDRGQTYNFTRVFNEHTAQEEYFQATAAPLVRHLVQEQQAAAVLMAYGISAAGKTYTIEGTRSEPGVLPRALHLLFQEVRESPEQLTVHVSQFEVYNEQIYDLLAEEAGAVLGQRPALRLKEDSQGRIFVKGLSE
;
A
#
# COMPACT_ATOMS: atom_id res chain seq x y z
N MET A 1 -30.45 -47.88 -16.89
CA MET A 1 -30.50 -46.75 -15.95
C MET A 1 -29.48 -47.06 -14.88
N GLN A 2 -28.29 -46.51 -15.03
CA GLN A 2 -27.20 -46.59 -14.06
C GLN A 2 -26.74 -45.17 -13.81
N ASP A 3 -26.63 -44.85 -12.52
CA ASP A 3 -26.10 -43.61 -11.95
C ASP A 3 -24.66 -43.37 -12.39
N ASP A 4 -24.29 -42.09 -12.55
CA ASP A 4 -22.91 -41.64 -12.39
C ASP A 4 -22.92 -40.32 -11.60
N GLY A 5 -22.47 -40.42 -10.35
CA GLY A 5 -22.03 -39.27 -9.55
C GLY A 5 -20.59 -38.94 -9.91
N GLY A 6 -20.36 -37.72 -10.41
CA GLY A 6 -19.03 -37.14 -10.58
C GLY A 6 -18.75 -36.14 -9.45
N SER A 7 -17.72 -36.43 -8.67
CA SER A 7 -17.28 -35.74 -7.47
C SER A 7 -16.43 -34.49 -7.75
N ASP A 8 -16.81 -33.38 -7.10
CA ASP A 8 -16.00 -32.18 -6.86
C ASP A 8 -14.64 -32.54 -6.25
N SER A 9 -13.58 -32.50 -7.05
CA SER A 9 -12.22 -32.82 -6.58
C SER A 9 -11.16 -31.78 -6.98
N ASP A 10 -11.53 -30.76 -7.76
CA ASP A 10 -10.55 -29.84 -8.37
C ASP A 10 -10.44 -28.47 -7.66
N ASP A 11 -11.29 -28.18 -6.67
CA ASP A 11 -11.33 -26.87 -5.98
C ASP A 11 -10.46 -26.79 -4.71
N GLU A 12 -9.94 -27.90 -4.19
CA GLU A 12 -9.12 -27.87 -2.95
C GLU A 12 -7.61 -27.68 -3.19
N GLU A 13 -7.09 -27.91 -4.40
CA GLU A 13 -5.64 -27.83 -4.66
C GLU A 13 -5.15 -26.39 -4.94
N TYR A 14 -6.05 -25.46 -5.31
CA TYR A 14 -5.70 -24.07 -5.62
C TYR A 14 -5.42 -23.21 -4.37
N ASN A 15 -5.86 -23.63 -3.19
CA ASN A 15 -5.81 -22.80 -1.98
C ASN A 15 -4.52 -22.98 -1.15
N GLN A 16 -3.82 -24.10 -1.31
CA GLN A 16 -2.61 -24.40 -0.52
C GLN A 16 -1.34 -23.78 -1.13
N ALA A 17 -1.29 -23.59 -2.46
CA ALA A 17 -0.14 -23.03 -3.16
C ALA A 17 0.01 -21.52 -2.99
N ASP A 18 -1.10 -20.78 -2.86
CA ASP A 18 -1.09 -19.33 -2.60
C ASP A 18 -0.75 -19.00 -1.13
N GLN A 19 -1.09 -19.87 -0.18
CA GLN A 19 -0.73 -19.70 1.24
C GLN A 19 0.78 -19.74 1.49
N ASN A 20 1.52 -20.60 0.77
CA ASN A 20 2.98 -20.66 0.91
C ASN A 20 3.68 -19.45 0.29
N ARG A 21 3.14 -18.86 -0.78
CA ARG A 21 3.73 -17.69 -1.45
C ARG A 21 3.60 -16.39 -0.66
N ILE A 22 2.54 -16.23 0.13
CA ILE A 22 2.34 -15.04 0.97
C ILE A 22 3.35 -15.03 2.12
N SER A 23 3.71 -16.20 2.67
CA SER A 23 4.71 -16.31 3.74
C SER A 23 6.15 -16.01 3.30
N GLU A 24 6.45 -16.11 2.00
CA GLU A 24 7.74 -15.73 1.41
C GLU A 24 7.82 -14.25 1.01
N LEU A 25 6.69 -13.55 0.92
CA LEU A 25 6.61 -12.13 0.57
C LEU A 25 6.90 -11.20 1.77
N PHE A 26 6.86 -11.72 2.99
CA PHE A 26 7.22 -11.00 4.21
C PHE A 26 8.57 -11.48 4.73
N PRO A 27 9.68 -10.72 4.56
CA PRO A 27 10.87 -11.00 5.34
C PRO A 27 10.48 -10.92 6.82
N ARG A 28 10.65 -12.04 7.54
CA ARG A 28 10.34 -12.25 8.96
C ARG A 28 11.16 -11.37 9.92
N ASP A 29 11.85 -10.36 9.38
CA ASP A 29 12.84 -9.57 10.06
C ASP A 29 12.82 -8.13 9.53
N LEU A 30 12.13 -7.26 10.28
CA LEU A 30 12.12 -5.82 10.02
C LEU A 30 13.50 -5.18 10.23
N THR A 31 14.47 -5.86 10.87
CA THR A 31 15.83 -5.33 11.02
C THR A 31 16.57 -5.23 9.68
N SER A 32 16.18 -6.03 8.68
CA SER A 32 16.73 -5.98 7.33
C SER A 32 16.42 -4.69 6.56
N LEU A 33 15.41 -3.93 7.00
CA LEU A 33 15.11 -2.57 6.50
C LEU A 33 16.14 -1.53 6.96
N PHE A 34 16.93 -1.84 7.99
CA PHE A 34 17.91 -0.95 8.61
C PHE A 34 19.37 -1.33 8.31
N ALA A 35 19.60 -2.32 7.44
CA ALA A 35 20.96 -2.67 7.03
C ALA A 35 21.57 -1.51 6.21
N PRO A 36 22.75 -0.99 6.59
CA PRO A 36 23.41 0.08 5.83
C PRO A 36 23.73 -0.43 4.42
N SER A 37 23.13 0.18 3.40
CA SER A 37 23.47 -0.11 2.00
C SER A 37 24.90 0.35 1.71
N PRO A 38 25.74 -0.48 1.05
CA PRO A 38 27.07 -0.07 0.64
C PRO A 38 26.96 1.08 -0.37
N GLN A 39 27.55 2.23 -0.04
CA GLN A 39 27.47 3.44 -0.83
C GLN A 39 28.09 3.26 -2.21
N LEU A 40 27.25 3.32 -3.25
CA LEU A 40 27.69 3.60 -4.61
C LEU A 40 27.47 5.09 -4.86
N VAL A 41 28.58 5.85 -4.85
CA VAL A 41 28.60 7.28 -5.17
C VAL A 41 28.25 7.47 -6.64
N PRO A 42 27.18 8.20 -7.01
CA PRO A 42 26.94 8.54 -8.41
C PRO A 42 27.79 9.76 -8.82
N PRO A 43 28.27 9.82 -10.08
CA PRO A 43 29.15 10.88 -10.54
C PRO A 43 28.39 12.21 -10.70
N CYS A 44 29.01 13.29 -10.20
CA CYS A 44 28.52 14.66 -10.36
C CYS A 44 28.59 15.10 -11.83
N VAL A 45 27.51 15.68 -12.36
CA VAL A 45 27.52 16.40 -13.65
C VAL A 45 26.85 17.77 -13.44
N PRO A 46 27.44 18.89 -13.92
CA PRO A 46 27.03 20.23 -13.52
C PRO A 46 25.77 20.74 -14.22
N HIS A 47 25.07 21.58 -13.47
CA HIS A 47 23.80 22.24 -13.74
C HIS A 47 23.97 23.48 -14.64
N ASN A 48 23.15 23.61 -15.69
CA ASN A 48 22.68 24.92 -16.17
C ASN A 48 21.56 24.78 -17.22
N GLN A 49 20.33 25.19 -16.90
CA GLN A 49 19.43 26.07 -17.70
C GLN A 49 17.99 26.12 -17.12
N PRO A 50 17.22 27.20 -17.41
CA PRO A 50 16.49 27.95 -16.38
C PRO A 50 15.02 27.57 -16.16
N LEU A 51 14.55 27.93 -14.97
CA LEU A 51 13.16 27.90 -14.49
C LEU A 51 12.20 28.65 -15.42
N ALA A 52 11.18 27.93 -15.90
CA ALA A 52 9.93 28.53 -16.37
C ALA A 52 8.87 28.38 -15.27
N VAL A 53 8.53 29.50 -14.63
CA VAL A 53 7.39 29.63 -13.72
C VAL A 53 6.14 29.76 -14.58
N ALA A 54 5.25 28.77 -14.53
CA ALA A 54 3.88 28.89 -15.01
C ALA A 54 2.95 28.40 -13.90
N GLY A 55 2.14 29.32 -13.39
CA GLY A 55 1.28 29.10 -12.24
C GLY A 55 0.03 28.29 -12.57
N THR A 56 -0.36 27.46 -11.60
CA THR A 56 -1.74 27.14 -11.27
C THR A 56 -1.75 26.83 -9.78
N GLN A 57 -2.38 27.68 -8.96
CA GLN A 57 -2.68 27.36 -7.57
C GLN A 57 -3.77 26.28 -7.54
N GLY A 58 -3.36 25.02 -7.71
CA GLY A 58 -4.15 23.87 -7.31
C GLY A 58 -3.89 23.61 -5.83
N ARG A 59 -4.94 23.40 -5.04
CA ARG A 59 -4.88 23.06 -3.62
C ARG A 59 -3.96 21.84 -3.40
N SER A 60 -2.69 22.08 -3.14
CA SER A 60 -1.61 21.08 -3.22
C SER A 60 -1.27 20.44 -1.87
N ASP A 61 -1.99 20.81 -0.82
CA ASP A 61 -1.69 20.38 0.55
C ASP A 61 -2.65 19.28 1.01
N VAL A 62 -2.10 18.24 1.63
CA VAL A 62 -2.88 17.14 2.21
C VAL A 62 -3.65 17.70 3.40
N SER A 63 -4.98 17.76 3.30
CA SER A 63 -5.81 18.19 4.41
C SER A 63 -5.89 17.06 5.45
N LEU A 64 -5.22 17.25 6.59
CA LEU A 64 -5.17 16.28 7.69
C LEU A 64 -6.50 16.18 8.47
N GLU A 65 -7.41 17.14 8.28
CA GLU A 65 -8.70 17.23 8.98
C GLU A 65 -9.83 16.41 8.33
N ARG A 66 -9.63 15.90 7.10
CA ARG A 66 -10.67 15.18 6.36
C ARG A 66 -10.09 13.94 5.68
N MET A 67 -10.91 12.90 5.58
CA MET A 67 -10.55 11.70 4.81
C MET A 67 -10.09 12.08 3.40
N GLN A 68 -8.86 11.67 3.06
CA GLN A 68 -8.29 11.84 1.73
C GLN A 68 -8.45 10.54 0.96
N VAL A 69 -8.98 10.61 -0.27
CA VAL A 69 -9.11 9.46 -1.16
C VAL A 69 -8.17 9.66 -2.33
N VAL A 70 -7.07 8.91 -2.34
CA VAL A 70 -6.04 8.98 -3.37
C VAL A 70 -6.11 7.77 -4.29
N MET A 71 -5.90 7.99 -5.58
CA MET A 71 -5.88 6.96 -6.62
C MET A 71 -4.45 6.82 -7.14
N ARG A 72 -3.94 5.60 -7.22
CA ARG A 72 -2.62 5.31 -7.82
C ARG A 72 -2.78 4.34 -8.98
N ILE A 73 -2.37 4.76 -10.17
CA ILE A 73 -2.38 3.94 -11.36
C ILE A 73 -1.05 3.18 -11.40
N ARG A 74 -1.10 1.84 -11.47
CA ARG A 74 0.11 1.03 -11.62
C ARG A 74 0.61 1.06 -13.06
N PRO A 75 1.92 0.90 -13.30
CA PRO A 75 2.45 0.65 -14.64
C PRO A 75 1.79 -0.56 -15.31
N SER A 76 1.65 -0.48 -16.64
CA SER A 76 1.23 -1.62 -17.47
C SER A 76 2.24 -2.76 -17.32
N MET A 77 1.77 -4.01 -17.18
CA MET A 77 2.71 -5.13 -17.09
C MET A 77 3.21 -5.45 -18.50
N GLN A 78 4.52 -5.35 -18.71
CA GLN A 78 5.12 -5.51 -20.03
C GLN A 78 5.39 -6.98 -20.41
N HIS A 79 5.41 -7.89 -19.43
CA HIS A 79 5.80 -9.29 -19.61
C HIS A 79 4.63 -10.25 -19.36
N GLY A 80 4.45 -11.23 -20.24
CA GLY A 80 3.50 -12.33 -20.06
C GLY A 80 2.03 -12.02 -20.37
N ILE A 81 1.71 -10.81 -20.83
CA ILE A 81 0.33 -10.39 -21.13
C ILE A 81 0.03 -10.46 -22.65
N PRO A 82 -1.12 -11.05 -23.06
CA PRO A 82 -1.60 -11.00 -24.44
C PRO A 82 -1.69 -9.58 -25.01
N SER A 83 -1.49 -9.40 -26.31
CA SER A 83 -1.48 -8.09 -26.98
C SER A 83 -2.74 -7.26 -26.74
N TRP A 84 -3.90 -7.88 -26.61
CA TRP A 84 -5.19 -7.22 -26.37
C TRP A 84 -5.32 -6.61 -24.96
N SER A 85 -4.44 -7.00 -24.02
CA SER A 85 -4.40 -6.45 -22.66
C SER A 85 -3.24 -5.47 -22.46
N LYS A 86 -2.61 -5.01 -23.56
CA LYS A 86 -1.59 -3.95 -23.54
C LYS A 86 -2.16 -2.54 -23.53
N GLU A 87 -3.41 -2.36 -23.96
CA GLU A 87 -4.06 -1.04 -24.00
C GLU A 87 -4.63 -0.71 -22.61
N ASN A 88 -4.18 0.40 -22.02
CA ASN A 88 -4.66 0.86 -20.71
C ASN A 88 -6.09 1.40 -20.84
N CYS A 89 -7.00 0.95 -19.98
CA CYS A 89 -8.37 1.48 -19.91
C CYS A 89 -8.52 2.61 -18.88
N ILE A 90 -7.44 2.97 -18.18
CA ILE A 90 -7.44 3.93 -17.07
C ILE A 90 -6.41 5.01 -17.39
N HIS A 91 -6.83 6.27 -17.36
CA HIS A 91 -6.00 7.42 -17.71
C HIS A 91 -6.14 8.52 -16.66
N ALA A 92 -5.01 9.04 -16.18
CA ALA A 92 -5.02 10.25 -15.37
C ALA A 92 -5.32 11.46 -16.29
N VAL A 93 -6.49 12.09 -16.12
CA VAL A 93 -6.88 13.29 -16.87
C VAL A 93 -6.27 14.54 -16.25
N SER A 94 -6.18 14.56 -14.92
CA SER A 94 -5.57 15.63 -14.13
C SER A 94 -5.04 15.06 -12.81
N GLY A 95 -4.41 15.91 -11.99
CA GLY A 95 -3.94 15.53 -10.66
C GLY A 95 -5.05 15.14 -9.66
N SER A 96 -6.33 15.30 -10.02
CA SER A 96 -7.49 14.95 -9.18
C SER A 96 -8.56 14.14 -9.93
N THR A 97 -8.40 13.87 -11.23
CA THR A 97 -9.43 13.27 -12.07
C THR A 97 -8.85 12.12 -12.88
N VAL A 98 -9.54 10.99 -12.87
CA VAL A 98 -9.23 9.79 -13.68
C VAL A 98 -10.37 9.51 -14.65
N ALA A 99 -10.03 9.10 -15.87
CA ALA A 99 -10.97 8.56 -16.84
C ALA A 99 -10.79 7.06 -16.96
N ILE A 100 -11.91 6.33 -16.96
CA ILE A 100 -11.95 4.90 -17.28
C ILE A 100 -12.73 4.78 -18.57
N ALA A 101 -12.04 4.43 -19.65
CA ALA A 101 -12.61 4.37 -20.99
C ALA A 101 -12.18 3.08 -21.70
N PRO A 102 -13.05 2.50 -22.54
CA PRO A 102 -12.68 1.36 -23.33
C PRO A 102 -11.58 1.75 -24.33
N PRO A 103 -10.60 0.88 -24.60
CA PRO A 103 -9.55 1.18 -25.58
C PRO A 103 -10.11 1.40 -26.98
N GLU A 104 -9.43 2.20 -27.80
CA GLU A 104 -9.91 2.59 -29.14
C GLU A 104 -10.15 1.38 -30.06
N ALA A 105 -9.36 0.32 -29.91
CA ALA A 105 -9.50 -0.89 -30.70
C ALA A 105 -10.75 -1.73 -30.33
N SER A 106 -11.31 -1.53 -29.14
CA SER A 106 -12.40 -2.33 -28.59
C SER A 106 -13.75 -2.09 -29.27
N GLN A 107 -14.65 -3.07 -29.20
CA GLN A 107 -16.01 -2.92 -29.72
C GLN A 107 -16.81 -1.86 -28.94
N GLY A 108 -16.56 -1.70 -27.63
CA GLY A 108 -17.21 -0.66 -26.82
C GLY A 108 -16.95 0.72 -27.39
N TYR A 109 -15.67 1.04 -27.68
CA TYR A 109 -15.30 2.32 -28.28
C TYR A 109 -15.94 2.52 -29.67
N LYS A 110 -15.97 1.47 -30.51
CA LYS A 110 -16.62 1.50 -31.83
C LYS A 110 -18.13 1.72 -31.75
N ASN A 111 -18.77 1.22 -30.69
CA ASN A 111 -20.19 1.41 -30.41
C ASN A 111 -20.51 2.76 -29.75
N GLY A 112 -19.52 3.64 -29.61
CA GLY A 112 -19.70 4.99 -29.06
C GLY A 112 -19.56 5.10 -27.55
N ASP A 113 -19.12 4.04 -26.86
CA ASP A 113 -18.75 4.15 -25.45
C ASP A 113 -17.48 5.02 -25.33
N ARG A 114 -17.55 6.00 -24.42
CA ARG A 114 -16.49 6.97 -24.15
C ARG A 114 -16.01 6.90 -22.69
N GLY A 115 -16.50 5.94 -21.92
CA GLY A 115 -16.12 5.76 -20.54
C GLY A 115 -16.74 6.76 -19.58
N GLN A 116 -16.17 6.82 -18.38
CA GLN A 116 -16.60 7.69 -17.28
C GLN A 116 -15.41 8.34 -16.59
N THR A 117 -15.64 9.51 -16.00
CA THR A 117 -14.63 10.24 -15.21
C THR A 117 -14.98 10.23 -13.72
N TYR A 118 -13.96 10.10 -12.88
CA TYR A 118 -14.09 10.07 -11.42
C TYR A 118 -13.12 11.06 -10.79
N ASN A 119 -13.58 11.71 -9.71
CA ASN A 119 -12.78 12.68 -8.97
C ASN A 119 -12.26 12.08 -7.66
N PHE A 120 -11.00 12.33 -7.38
CA PHE A 120 -10.27 11.93 -6.19
C PHE A 120 -9.61 13.15 -5.56
N THR A 121 -9.18 13.04 -4.31
CA THR A 121 -8.33 14.06 -3.69
C THR A 121 -7.06 14.25 -4.52
N ARG A 122 -6.44 13.14 -4.93
CA ARG A 122 -5.24 13.14 -5.76
C ARG A 122 -5.17 11.87 -6.62
N VAL A 123 -4.66 12.01 -7.82
CA VAL A 123 -4.41 10.92 -8.78
C VAL A 123 -2.92 10.89 -9.09
N PHE A 124 -2.31 9.74 -8.87
CA PHE A 124 -0.93 9.42 -9.22
C PHE A 124 -0.92 8.50 -10.44
N ASN A 125 -0.15 8.87 -11.45
CA ASN A 125 -0.09 8.13 -12.71
C ASN A 125 0.92 6.97 -12.61
N GLU A 126 1.02 6.21 -13.70
CA GLU A 126 1.93 5.06 -13.83
C GLU A 126 3.42 5.41 -13.69
N HIS A 127 3.79 6.68 -13.76
CA HIS A 127 5.18 7.14 -13.67
C HIS A 127 5.54 7.66 -12.27
N THR A 128 4.58 7.76 -11.35
CA THR A 128 4.83 8.22 -9.99
C THR A 128 5.68 7.21 -9.21
N ALA A 129 6.87 7.64 -8.82
CA ALA A 129 7.80 6.86 -8.00
C ALA A 129 7.28 6.69 -6.56
N GLN A 130 7.76 5.66 -5.86
CA GLN A 130 7.39 5.40 -4.46
C GLN A 130 7.70 6.56 -3.51
N GLU A 131 8.85 7.20 -3.69
CA GLU A 131 9.27 8.33 -2.87
C GLU A 131 8.34 9.53 -3.06
N GLU A 132 8.02 9.87 -4.31
CA GLU A 132 7.09 10.96 -4.63
C GLU A 132 5.71 10.69 -4.02
N TYR A 133 5.20 9.47 -4.17
CA TYR A 133 3.93 9.05 -3.57
C TYR A 133 3.96 9.19 -2.04
N PHE A 134 5.03 8.73 -1.40
CA PHE A 134 5.21 8.81 0.06
C PHE A 134 5.22 10.25 0.58
N GLN A 135 6.04 11.12 -0.02
CA GLN A 135 6.14 12.53 0.38
C GLN A 135 4.80 13.25 0.22
N ALA A 136 4.04 12.89 -0.80
CA ALA A 136 2.74 13.46 -1.11
C ALA A 136 1.57 12.95 -0.26
N THR A 137 1.73 11.85 0.50
CA THR A 137 0.61 11.19 1.20
C THR A 137 0.91 10.91 2.67
N ALA A 138 1.86 10.03 2.95
CA ALA A 138 2.10 9.51 4.29
C ALA A 138 3.10 10.36 5.09
N ALA A 139 4.05 11.04 4.45
CA ALA A 139 5.03 11.86 5.16
C ALA A 139 4.38 12.97 6.03
N PRO A 140 3.37 13.72 5.55
CA PRO A 140 2.65 14.68 6.38
C PRO A 140 1.94 14.03 7.59
N LEU A 141 1.40 12.81 7.42
CA LEU A 141 0.74 12.07 8.50
C LEU A 141 1.73 11.70 9.60
N VAL A 142 2.92 11.22 9.23
CA VAL A 142 3.98 10.85 10.19
C VAL A 142 4.45 12.07 10.97
N ARG A 143 4.72 13.19 10.29
CA ARG A 143 5.13 14.43 10.96
C ARG A 143 4.07 14.94 11.94
N HIS A 144 2.82 14.94 11.51
CA HIS A 144 1.69 15.33 12.36
C HIS A 144 1.55 14.42 13.59
N LEU A 145 1.74 13.10 13.42
CA LEU A 145 1.69 12.14 14.54
C LEU A 145 2.76 12.42 15.61
N VAL A 146 3.96 12.83 15.21
CA VAL A 146 5.06 13.13 16.16
C VAL A 146 4.88 14.50 16.81
N GLN A 147 4.35 15.49 16.07
CA GLN A 147 4.17 16.86 16.56
C GLN A 147 2.97 17.00 17.50
N GLU A 148 1.89 16.25 17.26
CA GLU A 148 0.64 16.34 17.99
C GLU A 148 0.38 15.07 18.81
N GLN A 149 0.60 15.13 20.13
CA GLN A 149 0.50 13.96 21.03
C GLN A 149 -0.87 13.25 21.02
N GLN A 150 -1.94 13.93 20.58
CA GLN A 150 -3.30 13.37 20.50
C GLN A 150 -3.72 12.98 19.07
N ALA A 151 -2.83 13.12 18.09
CA ALA A 151 -3.14 12.77 16.71
C ALA A 151 -3.19 11.25 16.51
N ALA A 152 -4.13 10.81 15.69
CA ALA A 152 -4.19 9.46 15.15
C ALA A 152 -4.30 9.52 13.64
N ALA A 153 -3.55 8.68 12.94
CA ALA A 153 -3.58 8.58 11.49
C ALA A 153 -3.78 7.13 11.06
N VAL A 154 -4.65 6.92 10.06
CA VAL A 154 -4.90 5.60 9.47
C VAL A 154 -4.70 5.70 7.97
N LEU A 155 -3.86 4.82 7.42
CA LEU A 155 -3.66 4.67 5.99
C LEU A 155 -4.14 3.30 5.55
N MET A 156 -5.00 3.27 4.53
CA MET A 156 -5.53 2.04 3.97
C MET A 156 -5.19 1.96 2.48
N ALA A 157 -4.73 0.80 2.03
CA ALA A 157 -4.60 0.48 0.61
C ALA A 157 -5.76 -0.41 0.17
N TYR A 158 -6.55 0.07 -0.79
CA TYR A 158 -7.72 -0.64 -1.31
C TYR A 158 -7.61 -0.86 -2.83
N GLY A 159 -8.14 -1.99 -3.30
CA GLY A 159 -8.15 -2.36 -4.71
C GLY A 159 -8.20 -3.86 -4.92
N ILE A 160 -8.41 -4.28 -6.17
CA ILE A 160 -8.44 -5.70 -6.56
C ILE A 160 -7.08 -6.38 -6.39
N SER A 161 -7.04 -7.71 -6.47
CA SER A 161 -5.80 -8.48 -6.55
C SER A 161 -4.94 -8.00 -7.73
N ALA A 162 -3.61 -7.98 -7.54
CA ALA A 162 -2.65 -7.43 -8.51
C ALA A 162 -2.81 -5.93 -8.87
N ALA A 163 -3.60 -5.16 -8.12
CA ALA A 163 -3.68 -3.69 -8.30
C ALA A 163 -2.42 -2.93 -7.82
N GLY A 164 -1.51 -3.60 -7.09
CA GLY A 164 -0.30 -2.96 -6.54
C GLY A 164 -0.42 -2.47 -5.10
N LYS A 165 -1.35 -3.03 -4.31
CA LYS A 165 -1.52 -2.71 -2.88
C LYS A 165 -0.24 -3.00 -2.08
N THR A 166 0.25 -4.24 -2.12
CA THR A 166 1.50 -4.69 -1.47
C THR A 166 2.70 -3.88 -1.96
N TYR A 167 2.80 -3.66 -3.28
CA TYR A 167 3.83 -2.77 -3.82
C TYR A 167 3.74 -1.36 -3.24
N THR A 168 2.54 -0.79 -3.06
CA THR A 168 2.43 0.56 -2.48
C THR A 168 2.79 0.61 -1.00
N ILE A 169 2.35 -0.36 -0.20
CA ILE A 169 2.60 -0.39 1.25
C ILE A 169 4.04 -0.81 1.56
N GLU A 170 4.48 -1.96 1.05
CA GLU A 170 5.81 -2.51 1.36
C GLU A 170 6.86 -2.10 0.32
N GLY A 171 6.49 -2.14 -0.96
CA GLY A 171 7.41 -1.90 -2.07
C GLY A 171 8.38 -3.03 -2.31
N THR A 172 9.53 -2.71 -2.84
CA THR A 172 10.63 -3.65 -3.11
C THR A 172 11.89 -3.18 -2.40
N ARG A 173 12.93 -4.00 -2.38
CA ARG A 173 14.23 -3.61 -1.81
C ARG A 173 14.85 -2.40 -2.53
N SER A 174 14.66 -2.29 -3.85
CA SER A 174 15.16 -1.15 -4.64
C SER A 174 14.25 0.06 -4.58
N GLU A 175 12.94 -0.16 -4.44
CA GLU A 175 11.93 0.88 -4.36
C GLU A 175 11.02 0.66 -3.14
N PRO A 176 11.49 1.01 -1.92
CA PRO A 176 10.71 0.80 -0.71
C PRO A 176 9.40 1.59 -0.77
N GLY A 177 8.33 0.99 -0.24
CA GLY A 177 6.98 1.54 -0.23
C GLY A 177 6.73 2.50 0.94
N VAL A 178 5.46 2.72 1.24
CA VAL A 178 5.01 3.65 2.29
C VAL A 178 5.49 3.22 3.68
N LEU A 179 5.30 1.96 4.07
CA LEU A 179 5.58 1.45 5.41
C LEU A 179 7.06 1.62 5.81
N PRO A 180 8.06 1.12 5.04
CA PRO A 180 9.46 1.29 5.41
C PRO A 180 9.90 2.76 5.44
N ARG A 181 9.40 3.61 4.52
CA ARG A 181 9.69 5.05 4.52
C ARG A 181 9.05 5.77 5.71
N ALA A 182 7.82 5.40 6.07
CA ALA A 182 7.12 5.95 7.22
C ALA A 182 7.84 5.63 8.53
N LEU A 183 8.28 4.39 8.71
CA LEU A 183 9.07 3.99 9.88
C LEU A 183 10.41 4.73 9.93
N HIS A 184 11.11 4.86 8.81
CA HIS A 184 12.36 5.62 8.75
C HIS A 184 12.16 7.07 9.17
N LEU A 185 11.16 7.75 8.59
CA LEU A 185 10.82 9.13 8.93
C LEU A 185 10.37 9.25 10.40
N LEU A 186 9.55 8.33 10.89
CA LEU A 186 9.08 8.31 12.27
C LEU A 186 10.25 8.31 13.27
N PHE A 187 11.21 7.39 13.09
CA PHE A 187 12.38 7.31 13.97
C PHE A 187 13.32 8.50 13.83
N GLN A 188 13.37 9.13 12.65
CA GLN A 188 14.10 10.38 12.47
C GLN A 188 13.46 11.52 13.27
N GLU A 189 12.15 11.75 13.10
CA GLU A 189 11.39 12.81 13.78
C GLU A 189 11.40 12.60 15.30
N VAL A 190 11.28 11.35 15.78
CA VAL A 190 11.39 11.01 17.22
C VAL A 190 12.76 11.37 17.79
N ARG A 191 13.85 11.13 17.03
CA ARG A 191 15.22 11.46 17.47
C ARG A 191 15.46 12.97 17.52
N GLU A 192 14.83 13.71 16.63
CA GLU A 192 14.94 15.17 16.54
C GLU A 192 13.99 15.90 17.51
N SER A 193 12.99 15.20 18.06
CA SER A 193 12.06 15.74 19.05
C SER A 193 12.76 16.13 20.35
N PRO A 194 12.42 17.29 20.95
CA PRO A 194 12.91 17.65 22.28
C PRO A 194 12.28 16.81 23.41
N GLU A 195 11.20 16.08 23.12
CA GLU A 195 10.50 15.23 24.07
C GLU A 195 11.04 13.80 24.07
N GLN A 196 10.96 13.13 25.22
CA GLN A 196 11.27 11.70 25.31
C GLN A 196 10.07 10.90 24.85
N LEU A 197 10.14 10.38 23.62
CA LEU A 197 9.08 9.57 23.03
C LEU A 197 9.47 8.08 23.04
N THR A 198 8.51 7.22 23.38
CA THR A 198 8.63 5.76 23.27
C THR A 198 7.75 5.27 22.13
N VAL A 199 8.29 4.40 21.28
CA VAL A 199 7.58 3.81 20.14
C VAL A 199 7.30 2.34 20.45
N HIS A 200 6.03 1.95 20.34
CA HIS A 200 5.56 0.58 20.46
C HIS A 200 5.05 0.12 19.08
N VAL A 201 5.32 -1.14 18.70
CA VAL A 201 4.94 -1.65 17.37
C VAL A 201 4.20 -2.96 17.51
N SER A 202 2.93 -2.94 17.16
CA SER A 202 2.12 -4.16 17.05
C SER A 202 1.81 -4.49 15.60
N GLN A 203 1.86 -5.77 15.22
CA GLN A 203 1.47 -6.23 13.88
C GLN A 203 0.52 -7.42 14.00
N PHE A 204 -0.62 -7.37 13.30
CA PHE A 204 -1.61 -8.45 13.29
C PHE A 204 -2.26 -8.60 11.92
N GLU A 205 -2.83 -9.78 11.69
CA GLU A 205 -3.62 -10.10 10.51
C GLU A 205 -5.07 -10.35 10.92
N VAL A 206 -6.01 -9.87 10.10
CA VAL A 206 -7.43 -10.28 10.19
C VAL A 206 -7.70 -11.24 9.06
N TYR A 207 -7.93 -12.51 9.39
CA TYR A 207 -8.22 -13.58 8.43
C TYR A 207 -9.43 -14.37 8.88
N ASN A 208 -10.40 -14.55 7.98
CA ASN A 208 -11.67 -15.23 8.27
C ASN A 208 -12.37 -14.70 9.55
N GLU A 209 -12.47 -13.37 9.67
CA GLU A 209 -13.05 -12.68 10.85
C GLU A 209 -12.33 -12.98 12.19
N GLN A 210 -11.10 -13.51 12.14
CA GLN A 210 -10.26 -13.78 13.31
C GLN A 210 -8.98 -12.95 13.27
N ILE A 211 -8.51 -12.52 14.44
CA ILE A 211 -7.30 -11.70 14.59
C ILE A 211 -6.14 -12.60 15.01
N TYR A 212 -5.01 -12.50 14.32
CA TYR A 212 -3.80 -13.26 14.64
C TYR A 212 -2.61 -12.32 14.85
N ASP A 213 -1.89 -12.51 15.95
CA ASP A 213 -0.65 -11.78 16.21
C ASP A 213 0.43 -12.21 15.21
N LEU A 214 1.06 -11.25 14.53
CA LEU A 214 2.16 -11.50 13.60
C LEU A 214 3.54 -11.45 14.26
N LEU A 215 3.66 -10.81 15.43
CA LEU A 215 4.90 -10.62 16.18
C LEU A 215 5.12 -11.67 17.29
N ALA A 216 4.07 -12.39 17.69
CA ALA A 216 4.19 -13.44 18.71
C ALA A 216 5.25 -14.49 18.32
N GLU A 217 6.27 -14.67 19.17
CA GLU A 217 7.29 -15.70 19.00
C GLU A 217 6.63 -17.08 18.89
N GLU A 218 7.07 -17.84 17.89
CA GLU A 218 6.63 -19.17 17.41
C GLU A 218 5.91 -20.11 18.41
N ALA A 219 4.72 -19.75 18.89
CA ALA A 219 3.76 -20.71 19.42
C ALA A 219 3.10 -21.43 18.22
N GLY A 220 3.87 -22.29 17.55
CA GLY A 220 3.43 -23.15 16.44
C GLY A 220 3.43 -22.45 15.09
N ALA A 221 4.58 -22.48 14.41
CA ALA A 221 4.87 -21.87 13.10
C ALA A 221 4.09 -22.45 11.89
N VAL A 222 2.83 -22.85 12.09
CA VAL A 222 1.92 -23.29 11.02
C VAL A 222 0.72 -22.35 11.01
N LEU A 223 0.44 -21.73 9.86
CA LEU A 223 -0.80 -21.00 9.60
C LEU A 223 -1.99 -21.90 10.01
N GLY A 224 -2.76 -21.47 11.01
CA GLY A 224 -3.87 -22.24 11.60
C GLY A 224 -3.66 -22.74 13.04
N GLN A 225 -2.44 -22.71 13.58
CA GLN A 225 -2.16 -23.07 14.98
C GLN A 225 -2.03 -21.86 15.92
N ARG A 226 -1.98 -20.64 15.36
CA ARG A 226 -1.94 -19.40 16.16
C ARG A 226 -3.28 -19.18 16.85
N PRO A 227 -3.29 -18.87 18.17
CA PRO A 227 -4.53 -18.59 18.87
C PRO A 227 -5.16 -17.30 18.34
N ALA A 228 -6.43 -17.37 17.96
CA ALA A 228 -7.19 -16.20 17.55
C ALA A 228 -7.38 -15.25 18.76
N LEU A 229 -6.94 -14.00 18.59
CA LEU A 229 -7.12 -12.94 19.57
C LEU A 229 -8.57 -12.46 19.60
N ARG A 230 -8.90 -11.65 20.61
CA ARG A 230 -10.25 -11.11 20.82
C ARG A 230 -10.18 -9.61 21.05
N LEU A 231 -11.16 -8.91 20.50
CA LEU A 231 -11.42 -7.52 20.82
C LEU A 231 -11.99 -7.41 22.24
N LYS A 232 -11.58 -6.36 22.93
CA LYS A 232 -12.11 -5.96 24.23
C LYS A 232 -12.32 -4.47 24.28
N GLU A 233 -13.17 -4.05 25.19
CA GLU A 233 -13.44 -2.66 25.50
C GLU A 233 -12.89 -2.36 26.89
N ASP A 234 -12.16 -1.25 27.03
CA ASP A 234 -11.70 -0.79 28.34
C ASP A 234 -12.79 0.02 29.07
N SER A 235 -12.50 0.49 30.28
CA SER A 235 -13.45 1.29 31.07
C SER A 235 -13.77 2.67 30.47
N GLN A 236 -13.02 3.10 29.46
CA GLN A 236 -13.20 4.36 28.75
C GLN A 236 -13.92 4.17 27.40
N GLY A 237 -14.36 2.95 27.07
CA GLY A 237 -15.02 2.63 25.81
C GLY A 237 -14.06 2.45 24.63
N ARG A 238 -12.74 2.36 24.86
CA ARG A 238 -11.75 2.17 23.80
C ARG A 238 -11.65 0.69 23.46
N ILE A 239 -11.73 0.38 22.17
CA ILE A 239 -11.59 -0.97 21.65
C ILE A 239 -10.11 -1.30 21.48
N PHE A 240 -9.67 -2.45 21.99
CA PHE A 240 -8.30 -2.95 21.85
C PHE A 240 -8.26 -4.46 21.63
N VAL A 241 -7.16 -4.96 21.07
CA VAL A 241 -6.92 -6.40 20.88
C VAL A 241 -6.24 -6.95 22.12
N LYS A 242 -6.88 -7.88 22.84
CA LYS A 242 -6.27 -8.47 24.04
C LYS A 242 -5.20 -9.49 23.64
N GLY A 243 -4.01 -9.32 24.22
CA GLY A 243 -2.89 -10.27 24.07
C GLY A 243 -2.06 -10.06 22.80
N LEU A 244 -2.17 -8.88 22.19
CA LEU A 244 -1.34 -8.44 21.08
C LEU A 244 0.05 -8.02 21.60
N SER A 245 1.10 -8.45 20.92
CA SER A 245 2.50 -8.10 21.22
C SER A 245 2.86 -6.70 20.71
N GLU A 246 3.82 -6.03 21.36
CA GLU A 246 4.25 -4.63 21.12
C GLU A 246 5.78 -4.46 21.06
#